data_AF-A0A0R3S3X9-F1
#
_entry.id   AF-A0A0R3S3X9-F1
#
_cell.length_a   1.000
_cell.length_b   1.000
_cell.length_c   1.000
_cell.angle_alpha   90.00
_cell.angle_beta   90.00
_cell.angle_gamma   90.00
#
_symmetry.space_group_name_H-M   'P 1'
#
loop_
_entity.id
_entity.type
_entity.pdbx_description
1 polymer ?
#
loop_
_entity_poly.entity_id
_entity_poly.type
_entity_poly.pdbx_seq_one_letter_code
_entity_poly.pdbx_strand_id
1 'polypeptide(L)'
;MVETNVWLFYPNLIGYLRIILAVVSFEAMAYAPWRAALCYILSAASDAVDGYVARLYNQSSRFGAMLDMLTDRCALMALVMCCGCFYPDYLFYFQISAVIDIASHWLHFHASDVTGKMTHKQSSNAVLHLYYTSRSFLFVMCLGNEAFYSFIYINHFWSGPGIRGLHLIPFLAALFFPVALLKSVISLVHLFTAAQTLVVKDQELIKQSK
;
A
#
# COMPACT_ATOMS: atom_id res chain seq x y z
N MET A 1 -6.65 18.36 -33.42
CA MET A 1 -7.38 17.74 -32.29
C MET A 1 -6.61 18.11 -31.05
N VAL A 2 -7.24 18.73 -30.04
CA VAL A 2 -6.56 19.00 -28.77
C VAL A 2 -6.26 17.65 -28.14
N GLU A 3 -4.99 17.27 -28.04
CA GLU A 3 -4.60 16.03 -27.37
C GLU A 3 -5.04 16.09 -25.90
N THR A 4 -5.76 15.07 -25.45
CA THR A 4 -6.19 14.96 -24.06
C THR A 4 -4.94 14.78 -23.19
N ASN A 5 -4.57 15.83 -22.46
CA ASN A 5 -3.37 15.80 -21.62
C ASN A 5 -3.64 15.04 -20.31
N VAL A 6 -3.34 13.73 -20.32
CA VAL A 6 -3.51 12.84 -19.16
C VAL A 6 -2.71 13.30 -17.95
N TRP A 7 -1.55 13.97 -18.15
CA TRP A 7 -0.72 14.48 -17.04
C TRP A 7 -1.46 15.46 -16.14
N LEU A 8 -2.43 16.19 -16.69
CA LEU A 8 -3.17 17.26 -16.02
C LEU A 8 -4.59 16.83 -15.59
N PHE A 9 -4.90 15.54 -15.61
CA PHE A 9 -6.14 15.04 -15.04
C PHE A 9 -6.20 15.42 -13.55
N TYR A 10 -7.37 15.85 -13.09
CA TYR A 10 -7.60 16.22 -11.69
C TYR A 10 -7.13 15.16 -10.69
N PRO A 11 -7.38 13.84 -10.87
CA PRO A 11 -6.82 12.83 -9.97
C PRO A 11 -5.29 12.77 -9.98
N ASN A 12 -4.64 13.01 -11.13
CA ASN A 12 -3.18 12.98 -11.22
C ASN A 12 -2.53 14.19 -10.52
N LEU A 13 -3.18 15.36 -10.56
CA LEU A 13 -2.74 16.53 -9.79
C LEU A 13 -2.80 16.27 -8.28
N ILE A 14 -3.84 15.57 -7.81
CA ILE A 14 -3.94 15.12 -6.42
C ILE A 14 -2.85 14.09 -6.12
N GLY A 15 -2.57 13.16 -7.05
CA GLY A 15 -1.46 12.22 -6.96
C GLY A 15 -0.09 12.91 -6.80
N TYR A 16 0.18 13.99 -7.54
CA TYR A 16 1.42 14.76 -7.35
C TYR A 16 1.48 15.45 -5.99
N LEU A 17 0.36 15.98 -5.50
CA LEU A 17 0.28 16.52 -4.15
C LEU A 17 0.57 15.45 -3.09
N ARG A 18 0.05 14.22 -3.26
CA ARG A 18 0.35 13.07 -2.39
C ARG A 18 1.85 12.80 -2.34
N ILE A 19 2.52 12.76 -3.49
CA ILE A 19 3.97 12.55 -3.56
C ILE A 19 4.71 13.66 -2.81
N ILE A 20 4.33 14.92 -2.97
CA ILE A 20 4.95 16.04 -2.25
C ILE A 20 4.75 15.89 -0.73
N LEU A 21 3.52 15.58 -0.29
CA LEU A 21 3.22 15.34 1.13
C LEU A 21 4.01 14.17 1.70
N ALA A 22 4.16 13.08 0.95
CA ALA A 22 4.95 11.92 1.33
C ALA A 22 6.44 12.29 1.47
N VAL A 23 7.02 13.02 0.51
CA VAL A 23 8.42 13.48 0.58
C VAL A 23 8.67 14.38 1.78
N VAL A 24 7.76 15.34 2.05
CA VAL A 24 7.84 16.19 3.24
C VAL A 24 7.71 15.35 4.52
N SER A 25 6.91 14.29 4.50
CA SER A 25 6.83 13.36 5.62
C SER A 25 8.16 12.66 5.86
N PHE A 26 8.77 12.07 4.82
CA PHE A 26 10.03 11.32 4.92
C PHE A 26 11.17 12.18 5.47
N GLU A 27 11.26 13.41 4.99
CA GLU A 27 12.26 14.38 5.43
C GLU A 27 12.07 14.73 6.92
N ALA A 28 10.83 14.89 7.35
CA ALA A 28 10.50 15.27 8.73
C ALA A 28 10.59 14.11 9.73
N MET A 29 10.62 12.85 9.30
CA MET A 29 10.50 11.67 10.16
C MET A 29 11.57 11.61 11.27
N ALA A 30 12.77 12.12 11.00
CA ALA A 30 13.88 12.05 11.95
C ALA A 30 13.85 13.13 13.05
N TYR A 31 13.19 14.27 12.82
CA TYR A 31 13.35 15.44 13.68
C TYR A 31 12.07 16.20 14.02
N ALA A 32 11.00 16.03 13.25
CA ALA A 32 9.72 16.72 13.45
C ALA A 32 8.55 15.71 13.36
N PRO A 33 8.39 14.84 14.37
CA PRO A 33 7.55 13.66 14.25
C PRO A 33 6.08 13.95 13.98
N TRP A 34 5.55 15.01 14.58
CA TRP A 34 4.16 15.44 14.36
C TRP A 34 3.93 16.02 12.97
N ARG A 35 4.92 16.72 12.40
CA ARG A 35 4.87 17.20 11.02
C ARG A 35 4.89 16.02 10.06
N ALA A 36 5.78 15.06 10.30
CA ALA A 36 5.87 13.84 9.50
C ALA A 36 4.55 13.06 9.52
N ALA A 37 3.98 12.81 10.71
CA ALA A 37 2.73 12.10 10.87
C ALA A 37 1.55 12.82 10.20
N LEU A 38 1.44 14.15 10.35
CA LEU A 38 0.39 14.93 9.71
C LEU A 38 0.49 14.86 8.18
N CYS A 39 1.68 15.09 7.61
CA CYS A 39 1.90 14.99 6.17
C CYS A 39 1.63 13.58 5.63
N TYR A 40 2.02 12.54 6.39
CA TYR A 40 1.75 11.15 6.03
C TYR A 40 0.25 10.86 5.96
N ILE A 41 -0.50 11.23 7.01
CA ILE A 41 -1.94 11.02 7.10
C ILE A 41 -2.67 11.81 6.00
N LEU A 42 -2.25 13.05 5.72
CA LEU A 42 -2.85 13.84 4.64
C LEU A 42 -2.57 13.23 3.26
N SER A 43 -1.37 12.69 3.04
CA SER A 43 -1.04 11.94 1.82
C SER A 43 -1.92 10.70 1.68
N ALA A 44 -2.03 9.89 2.73
CA ALA A 44 -2.86 8.68 2.72
C ALA A 44 -4.35 8.98 2.59
N ALA A 45 -4.85 10.06 3.20
CA ALA A 45 -6.26 10.44 3.09
C ALA A 45 -6.62 10.96 1.68
N SER A 46 -5.66 11.57 0.98
CA SER A 46 -5.84 12.09 -0.38
C SER A 46 -6.01 10.99 -1.43
N ASP A 47 -5.58 9.76 -1.15
CA ASP A 47 -5.79 8.56 -1.98
C ASP A 47 -7.28 8.33 -2.29
N ALA A 48 -8.11 8.29 -1.25
CA ALA A 48 -9.55 8.11 -1.41
C ALA A 48 -10.18 9.25 -2.25
N VAL A 49 -9.60 10.45 -2.19
CA VAL A 49 -10.07 11.63 -2.91
C VAL A 49 -9.74 11.52 -4.39
N ASP A 50 -8.51 11.15 -4.78
CA ASP A 50 -8.18 11.03 -6.20
C ASP A 50 -8.99 9.93 -6.90
N GLY A 51 -9.20 8.78 -6.26
CA GLY A 51 -10.02 7.71 -6.79
C GLY A 51 -11.50 8.10 -6.89
N TYR A 52 -11.99 8.94 -5.97
CA TYR A 52 -13.33 9.53 -6.07
C TYR A 52 -13.43 10.50 -7.25
N VAL A 53 -12.49 11.44 -7.38
CA VAL A 53 -12.43 12.44 -8.46
C VAL A 53 -12.27 11.77 -9.84
N ALA A 54 -11.44 10.73 -9.95
CA ALA A 54 -11.26 9.97 -11.18
C ALA A 54 -12.57 9.35 -11.69
N ARG A 55 -13.43 8.87 -10.78
CA ARG A 55 -14.75 8.30 -11.11
C ARG A 55 -15.78 9.38 -11.40
N LEU A 56 -15.79 10.46 -10.62
CA LEU A 56 -16.73 11.57 -10.78
C LEU A 56 -16.56 12.27 -12.14
N TYR A 57 -15.33 12.50 -12.56
CA TYR A 57 -15.00 13.19 -13.81
C TYR A 57 -14.72 12.25 -14.99
N ASN A 58 -14.88 10.93 -14.83
CA ASN A 58 -14.52 9.93 -15.83
C ASN A 58 -13.07 10.07 -16.36
N GLN A 59 -12.14 10.47 -15.48
CA GLN A 59 -10.72 10.69 -15.78
C GLN A 59 -9.84 9.54 -15.27
N SER A 60 -10.35 8.31 -15.35
CA SER A 60 -9.58 7.11 -14.98
C SER A 60 -8.54 6.80 -16.05
N SER A 61 -7.27 6.64 -15.65
CA SER A 61 -6.16 6.37 -16.58
C SER A 61 -5.21 5.32 -16.03
N ARG A 62 -4.52 4.60 -16.92
CA ARG A 62 -3.48 3.62 -16.54
C ARG A 62 -2.32 4.28 -15.80
N PHE A 63 -1.92 5.47 -16.26
CA PHE A 63 -0.90 6.28 -15.61
C PHE A 63 -1.29 6.64 -14.18
N GLY A 64 -2.51 7.17 -13.97
CA GLY A 64 -2.99 7.52 -12.63
C GLY A 64 -3.05 6.32 -11.68
N ALA A 65 -3.56 5.17 -12.17
CA ALA A 65 -3.59 3.94 -11.36
C ALA A 65 -2.20 3.43 -10.97
N MET A 66 -1.20 3.58 -11.85
CA MET A 66 0.19 3.20 -11.55
C MET A 66 0.84 4.19 -10.57
N LEU A 67 0.58 5.49 -10.75
CA LEU A 67 1.08 6.55 -9.87
C LEU A 67 0.57 6.38 -8.44
N ASP A 68 -0.72 6.09 -8.30
CA ASP A 68 -1.38 5.81 -7.04
C ASP A 68 -0.73 4.62 -6.30
N MET A 69 -0.70 3.45 -6.96
CA MET A 69 -0.10 2.25 -6.40
C MET A 69 1.36 2.47 -5.95
N LEU A 70 2.17 3.13 -6.77
CA LEU A 70 3.57 3.39 -6.45
C LEU A 70 3.71 4.34 -5.25
N THR A 71 2.91 5.40 -5.20
CA THR A 71 2.97 6.39 -4.12
C THR A 71 2.67 5.74 -2.76
N ASP A 72 1.65 4.90 -2.70
CA ASP A 72 1.31 4.14 -1.49
C ASP A 72 2.44 3.21 -1.04
N ARG A 73 2.99 2.41 -1.97
CA ARG A 73 4.03 1.44 -1.64
C ARG A 73 5.32 2.14 -1.18
N CYS A 74 5.68 3.25 -1.82
CA CYS A 74 6.83 4.06 -1.42
C CYS A 74 6.63 4.71 -0.04
N ALA A 75 5.44 5.24 0.25
CA ALA A 75 5.12 5.84 1.54
C ALA A 75 5.25 4.84 2.69
N LEU A 76 4.60 3.68 2.56
CA LEU A 76 4.69 2.62 3.56
C LEU A 76 6.11 2.11 3.73
N MET A 77 6.84 1.89 2.63
CA MET A 77 8.24 1.45 2.69
C MET A 77 9.11 2.43 3.47
N ALA A 78 9.00 3.74 3.21
CA ALA A 78 9.78 4.75 3.92
C ALA A 78 9.47 4.76 5.43
N LEU A 79 8.19 4.62 5.80
CA LEU A 79 7.76 4.50 7.19
C LEU A 79 8.36 3.24 7.86
N VAL A 80 8.30 2.09 7.19
CA VAL A 80 8.86 0.83 7.68
C VAL A 80 10.38 0.91 7.82
N MET A 81 11.08 1.54 6.88
CA MET A 81 12.52 1.78 6.96
C MET A 81 12.87 2.65 8.17
N CYS A 82 12.12 3.72 8.41
CA CYS A 82 12.29 4.58 9.58
C CYS A 82 12.10 3.80 10.89
N CYS A 83 11.05 2.97 10.98
CA CYS A 83 10.85 2.06 12.11
C CYS A 83 12.03 1.09 12.29
N GLY A 84 12.61 0.56 11.20
CA GLY A 84 13.80 -0.28 11.25
C GLY A 84 15.04 0.43 11.83
N CYS A 85 15.19 1.73 11.60
CA CYS A 85 16.23 2.53 12.23
C CYS A 85 15.99 2.75 13.73
N PHE A 86 14.74 2.92 14.15
CA PHE A 86 14.37 3.14 15.55
C PHE A 86 14.41 1.87 16.41
N TYR A 87 14.15 0.71 15.80
CA TYR A 87 14.04 -0.57 16.48
C TYR A 87 14.91 -1.65 15.79
N PRO A 88 16.25 -1.54 15.90
CA PRO A 88 17.18 -2.39 15.14
C PRO A 88 17.06 -3.88 15.47
N ASP A 89 16.64 -4.24 16.68
CA ASP A 89 16.43 -5.63 17.10
C ASP A 89 15.37 -6.36 16.24
N TYR A 90 14.45 -5.61 15.62
CA TYR A 90 13.38 -6.14 14.77
C TYR A 90 13.60 -5.86 13.27
N LEU A 91 14.79 -5.36 12.90
CA LEU A 91 15.11 -4.92 11.53
C LEU A 91 14.77 -5.97 10.47
N PHE A 92 15.09 -7.23 10.72
CA PHE A 92 14.79 -8.33 9.80
C PHE A 92 13.30 -8.43 9.47
N TYR A 93 12.42 -8.25 10.45
CA TYR A 93 10.97 -8.33 10.25
C TYR A 93 10.44 -7.16 9.43
N PHE A 94 10.95 -5.95 9.67
CA PHE A 94 10.63 -4.77 8.87
C PHE A 94 11.07 -4.95 7.41
N GLN A 95 12.29 -5.45 7.18
CA GLN A 95 12.80 -5.73 5.85
C GLN A 95 11.94 -6.75 5.10
N ILE A 96 11.61 -7.87 5.74
CA ILE A 96 10.78 -8.91 5.13
C ILE A 96 9.37 -8.39 4.83
N SER A 97 8.75 -7.62 5.73
CA SER A 97 7.43 -7.04 5.47
C SER A 97 7.45 -6.07 4.28
N ALA A 98 8.44 -5.17 4.22
CA ALA A 98 8.57 -4.23 3.10
C ALA A 98 8.83 -4.93 1.75
N VAL A 99 9.71 -5.94 1.74
CA VAL A 99 10.04 -6.70 0.53
C VAL A 99 8.82 -7.47 0.03
N ILE A 100 8.10 -8.17 0.92
CA ILE A 100 6.89 -8.91 0.56
C ILE A 100 5.84 -7.98 -0.03
N ASP A 101 5.60 -6.84 0.63
CA ASP A 101 4.57 -5.89 0.21
C ASP A 101 4.88 -5.31 -1.19
N ILE A 102 6.12 -4.88 -1.44
CA ILE A 102 6.51 -4.36 -2.76
C ILE A 102 6.45 -5.45 -3.83
N ALA A 103 7.08 -6.61 -3.57
CA ALA A 103 7.16 -7.68 -4.55
C ALA A 103 5.78 -8.21 -4.95
N SER A 104 4.86 -8.39 -3.98
CA SER A 104 3.52 -8.90 -4.26
C SER A 104 2.71 -7.96 -5.14
N HIS A 105 2.70 -6.66 -4.81
CA HIS A 105 1.91 -5.68 -5.55
C HIS A 105 2.52 -5.42 -6.93
N TRP A 106 3.85 -5.37 -7.04
CA TRP A 106 4.53 -5.22 -8.33
C TRP A 106 4.20 -6.37 -9.28
N LEU A 107 4.37 -7.62 -8.82
CA LEU A 107 4.12 -8.78 -9.68
C LEU A 107 2.64 -8.89 -10.04
N HIS A 108 1.75 -8.58 -9.10
CA HIS A 108 0.32 -8.59 -9.38
C HIS A 108 -0.10 -7.51 -10.38
N PHE A 109 0.44 -6.30 -10.26
CA PHE A 109 0.18 -5.22 -11.19
C PHE A 109 0.64 -5.61 -12.60
N HIS A 110 1.86 -6.12 -12.71
CA HIS A 110 2.42 -6.60 -13.98
C HIS A 110 1.61 -7.76 -14.58
N ALA A 111 1.22 -8.75 -13.76
CA ALA A 111 0.37 -9.86 -14.20
C ALA A 111 -1.01 -9.38 -14.70
N SER A 112 -1.60 -8.40 -14.02
CA SER A 112 -2.88 -7.80 -14.41
C SER A 112 -2.78 -7.02 -15.72
N ASP A 113 -1.64 -6.35 -15.96
CA ASP A 113 -1.41 -5.59 -17.18
C ASP A 113 -1.18 -6.51 -18.39
N VAL A 114 -0.28 -7.49 -18.27
CA VAL A 114 0.05 -8.44 -19.35
C VAL A 114 -1.13 -9.34 -19.73
N THR A 115 -1.96 -9.73 -18.78
CA THR A 115 -3.10 -10.61 -19.08
C THR A 115 -4.27 -9.88 -19.71
N GLY A 116 -4.33 -8.53 -19.63
CA GLY A 116 -5.45 -7.71 -20.08
C GLY A 116 -6.80 -8.05 -19.42
N LYS A 117 -6.82 -9.03 -18.51
CA LYS A 117 -8.01 -9.53 -17.85
C LYS A 117 -8.21 -8.71 -16.59
N MET A 118 -9.18 -7.80 -16.66
CA MET A 118 -9.97 -7.48 -15.49
C MET A 118 -10.65 -8.80 -15.03
N THR A 119 -10.05 -9.47 -14.06
CA THR A 119 -10.81 -10.24 -13.06
C THR A 119 -11.60 -11.48 -13.53
N HIS A 120 -11.26 -12.16 -14.64
CA HIS A 120 -12.05 -13.32 -15.13
C HIS A 120 -11.43 -14.72 -15.06
N LYS A 121 -10.33 -14.87 -14.31
CA LYS A 121 -10.01 -16.16 -13.66
C LYS A 121 -9.73 -15.82 -12.20
N GLN A 122 -10.80 -15.51 -11.45
CA GLN A 122 -10.74 -15.37 -10.00
C GLN A 122 -9.93 -16.54 -9.46
N SER A 123 -8.86 -16.23 -8.74
CA SER A 123 -8.03 -17.22 -8.07
C SER A 123 -8.90 -18.27 -7.39
N SER A 124 -8.54 -19.55 -7.52
CA SER A 124 -9.15 -20.65 -6.77
C SER A 124 -9.12 -20.46 -5.24
N ASN A 125 -8.38 -19.46 -4.74
CA ASN A 125 -8.17 -19.19 -3.34
C ASN A 125 -9.31 -18.32 -2.76
N ALA A 126 -10.12 -18.91 -1.88
CA ALA A 126 -11.24 -18.24 -1.20
C ALA A 126 -10.83 -16.99 -0.42
N VAL A 127 -9.62 -16.98 0.18
CA VAL A 127 -9.08 -15.84 0.92
C VAL A 127 -8.83 -14.65 0.01
N LEU A 128 -8.25 -14.88 -1.17
CA LEU A 128 -7.97 -13.83 -2.14
C LEU A 128 -9.27 -13.32 -2.79
N HIS A 129 -10.24 -14.22 -3.00
CA HIS A 129 -11.58 -13.83 -3.43
C HIS A 129 -12.24 -12.90 -2.41
N LEU A 130 -12.21 -13.22 -1.11
CA LEU A 130 -12.76 -12.37 -0.06
C LEU A 130 -12.03 -11.01 0.00
N TYR A 131 -10.70 -11.03 -0.14
CA TYR A 131 -9.86 -9.84 -0.13
C TYR A 131 -10.23 -8.83 -1.23
N TYR A 132 -10.51 -9.32 -2.44
CA TYR A 132 -10.88 -8.46 -3.57
C TYR A 132 -12.38 -8.20 -3.74
N THR A 133 -13.24 -9.09 -3.23
CA THR A 133 -14.70 -8.94 -3.36
C THR A 133 -15.24 -7.94 -2.34
N SER A 134 -14.69 -7.93 -1.13
CA SER A 134 -15.16 -7.02 -0.07
C SER A 134 -14.29 -5.77 0.00
N ARG A 135 -14.80 -4.64 -0.53
CA ARG A 135 -14.13 -3.33 -0.41
C ARG A 135 -13.83 -2.97 1.04
N SER A 136 -14.73 -3.30 1.96
CA SER A 136 -14.54 -3.06 3.40
C SER A 136 -13.39 -3.87 3.96
N PHE A 137 -13.25 -5.14 3.57
CA PHE A 137 -12.15 -5.98 4.03
C PHE A 137 -10.80 -5.48 3.51
N LEU A 138 -10.72 -5.12 2.22
CA LEU A 138 -9.53 -4.49 1.64
C LEU A 138 -9.13 -3.23 2.41
N PHE A 139 -10.09 -2.34 2.63
CA PHE A 139 -9.87 -1.08 3.35
C PHE A 139 -9.37 -1.32 4.78
N VAL A 140 -9.99 -2.23 5.54
CA VAL A 140 -9.56 -2.56 6.90
C VAL A 140 -8.14 -3.14 6.94
N MET A 141 -7.79 -4.01 5.99
CA MET A 141 -6.45 -4.58 5.93
C MET A 141 -5.38 -3.53 5.58
N CYS A 142 -5.65 -2.63 4.64
CA CYS A 142 -4.74 -1.53 4.30
C CYS A 142 -4.62 -0.55 5.46
N LEU A 143 -5.75 -0.03 5.96
CA LEU A 143 -5.77 0.93 7.07
C LEU A 143 -5.13 0.35 8.33
N GLY A 144 -5.40 -0.91 8.66
CA GLY A 144 -4.83 -1.54 9.85
C GLY A 144 -3.32 -1.75 9.75
N ASN A 145 -2.81 -2.08 8.55
CA ASN A 145 -1.37 -2.17 8.32
C ASN A 145 -0.68 -0.80 8.43
N GLU A 146 -1.25 0.23 7.79
CA GLU A 146 -0.78 1.62 7.90
C GLU A 146 -0.78 2.11 9.36
N ALA A 147 -1.88 1.84 10.07
CA ALA A 147 -2.04 2.22 11.47
C ALA A 147 -0.99 1.54 12.36
N PHE A 148 -0.71 0.24 12.15
CA PHE A 148 0.31 -0.48 12.90
C PHE A 148 1.68 0.20 12.83
N TYR A 149 2.17 0.46 11.61
CA TYR A 149 3.47 1.09 11.43
C TYR A 149 3.48 2.55 11.88
N SER A 150 2.38 3.27 11.69
CA SER A 150 2.25 4.65 12.18
C SER A 150 2.30 4.72 13.71
N PHE A 151 1.67 3.77 14.42
CA PHE A 151 1.74 3.71 15.87
C PHE A 151 3.12 3.30 16.38
N ILE A 152 3.81 2.36 15.73
CA ILE A 152 5.22 2.03 16.06
C ILE A 152 6.11 3.26 15.93
N TYR A 153 5.94 4.01 14.84
CA TYR A 153 6.66 5.25 14.59
C TYR A 153 6.39 6.30 15.66
N ILE A 154 5.12 6.61 15.96
CA ILE A 154 4.75 7.59 16.99
C ILE A 154 5.24 7.14 18.37
N ASN A 155 5.17 5.85 18.68
CA ASN A 155 5.59 5.29 19.97
C ASN A 155 7.06 5.58 20.28
N HIS A 156 7.92 5.70 19.26
CA HIS A 156 9.32 6.04 19.46
C HIS A 156 9.49 7.42 20.13
N PHE A 157 8.61 8.37 19.80
CA PHE A 157 8.67 9.74 20.33
C PHE A 157 7.74 9.97 21.52
N TRP A 158 6.57 9.35 21.52
CA TRP A 158 5.56 9.53 22.55
C TRP A 158 4.67 8.31 22.69
N SER A 159 4.76 7.63 23.83
CA SER A 159 3.97 6.42 24.10
C SER A 159 2.50 6.69 24.49
N GLY A 160 2.13 7.94 24.71
CA GLY A 160 0.76 8.31 25.09
C GLY A 160 0.47 8.26 26.59
N PRO A 161 -0.73 8.69 26.99
CA PRO A 161 -1.19 8.60 28.38
C PRO A 161 -1.20 7.14 28.83
N GLY A 162 -0.72 6.90 30.04
CA GLY A 162 -0.62 5.56 30.62
C GLY A 162 -1.50 5.38 31.85
N ILE A 163 -2.17 4.23 31.96
CA ILE A 163 -2.88 3.82 33.16
C ILE A 163 -2.25 2.51 33.64
N ARG A 164 -1.71 2.49 34.86
CA ARG A 164 -1.10 1.29 35.49
C ARG A 164 -0.02 0.62 34.62
N GLY A 165 0.82 1.39 33.95
CA GLY A 165 1.92 0.90 33.10
C GLY A 165 1.51 0.50 31.68
N LEU A 166 0.22 0.52 31.34
CA LEU A 166 -0.25 0.36 29.97
C LEU A 166 -0.34 1.73 29.29
N HIS A 167 0.51 1.93 28.29
CA HIS A 167 0.54 3.12 27.45
C HIS A 167 -0.37 2.95 26.22
N LEU A 168 -1.08 4.02 25.86
CA LEU A 168 -2.07 4.00 24.77
C LEU A 168 -1.46 3.60 23.41
N ILE A 169 -0.32 4.17 23.02
CA ILE A 169 0.22 3.97 21.67
C ILE A 169 0.74 2.53 21.48
N PRO A 170 1.53 1.94 22.40
CA PRO A 170 1.88 0.52 22.33
C PRO A 170 0.67 -0.41 22.30
N PHE A 171 -0.38 -0.08 23.07
CA PHE A 171 -1.62 -0.86 23.07
C PHE A 171 -2.30 -0.82 21.69
N LEU A 172 -2.40 0.35 21.07
CA LEU A 172 -2.95 0.48 19.72
C LEU A 172 -2.08 -0.25 18.68
N ALA A 173 -0.76 -0.14 18.75
CA ALA A 173 0.14 -0.90 17.89
C ALA A 173 -0.10 -2.42 18.06
N ALA A 174 -0.20 -2.92 19.29
CA ALA A 174 -0.50 -4.32 19.56
C ALA A 174 -1.88 -4.76 19.05
N LEU A 175 -2.89 -3.88 19.11
CA LEU A 175 -4.23 -4.12 18.58
C LEU A 175 -4.22 -4.29 17.05
N PHE A 176 -3.40 -3.50 16.33
CA PHE A 176 -3.30 -3.54 14.87
C PHE A 176 -2.28 -4.57 14.34
N PHE A 177 -1.38 -5.08 15.19
CA PHE A 177 -0.39 -6.07 14.81
C PHE A 177 -0.97 -7.32 14.11
N PRO A 178 -2.07 -7.95 14.60
CA PRO A 178 -2.67 -9.09 13.91
C PRO A 178 -3.13 -8.76 12.48
N VAL A 179 -3.60 -7.52 12.26
CA VAL A 179 -4.03 -7.05 10.93
C VAL A 179 -2.84 -6.87 10.01
N ALA A 180 -1.75 -6.27 10.48
CA ALA A 180 -0.51 -6.12 9.71
C ALA A 180 0.12 -7.48 9.34
N LEU A 181 0.11 -8.42 10.29
CA LEU A 181 0.58 -9.79 10.05
C LEU A 181 -0.29 -10.50 9.02
N LEU A 182 -1.62 -10.44 9.18
CA LEU A 182 -2.56 -11.04 8.23
C LEU A 182 -2.41 -10.44 6.83
N LYS A 183 -2.26 -9.11 6.72
CA LYS A 183 -2.01 -8.42 5.46
C LYS A 183 -0.70 -8.88 4.81
N SER A 184 0.37 -9.07 5.58
CA SER A 184 1.64 -9.59 5.07
C SER A 184 1.49 -11.03 4.54
N VAL A 185 0.76 -11.89 5.25
CA VAL A 185 0.45 -13.26 4.78
C VAL A 185 -0.40 -13.25 3.50
N ILE A 186 -1.43 -12.41 3.43
CA ILE A 186 -2.23 -12.24 2.21
C ILE A 186 -1.35 -11.78 1.04
N SER A 187 -0.41 -10.87 1.30
CA SER A 187 0.51 -10.36 0.27
C SER A 187 1.45 -11.47 -0.25
N LEU A 188 1.87 -12.42 0.58
CA LEU A 188 2.58 -13.62 0.12
C LEU A 188 1.72 -14.52 -0.78
N VAL A 189 0.48 -14.79 -0.38
CA VAL A 189 -0.46 -15.58 -1.20
C VAL A 189 -0.70 -14.88 -2.54
N HIS A 190 -0.77 -13.56 -2.51
CA HIS A 190 -0.97 -12.71 -3.66
C HIS A 190 0.21 -12.76 -4.63
N LEU A 191 1.44 -12.69 -4.11
CA LEU A 191 2.68 -12.87 -4.88
C LEU A 191 2.69 -14.22 -5.60
N PHE A 192 2.38 -15.31 -4.90
CA PHE A 192 2.34 -16.65 -5.49
C PHE A 192 1.27 -16.77 -6.59
N THR A 193 0.07 -16.25 -6.33
CA THR A 193 -1.03 -16.29 -7.30
C THR A 193 -0.72 -15.47 -8.56
N ALA A 194 -0.06 -14.32 -8.41
CA ALA A 194 0.39 -13.51 -9.53
C ALA A 194 1.45 -14.25 -10.38
N ALA A 195 2.42 -14.91 -9.73
CA ALA A 195 3.41 -15.72 -10.42
C ALA A 195 2.77 -16.86 -11.23
N GLN A 196 1.81 -17.59 -10.64
CA GLN A 196 1.06 -18.63 -11.33
C GLN A 196 0.32 -18.10 -12.56
N THR A 197 -0.26 -16.90 -12.46
CA THR A 197 -0.99 -16.26 -13.55
C THR A 197 -0.08 -15.99 -14.74
N LEU A 198 1.15 -15.52 -14.50
CA LEU A 198 2.15 -15.31 -15.54
C LEU A 198 2.62 -16.62 -16.17
N VAL A 199 2.90 -17.65 -15.36
CA VAL A 199 3.29 -18.98 -15.88
C VAL A 199 2.23 -19.56 -16.80
N VAL A 200 0.95 -19.44 -16.45
CA VAL A 200 -0.16 -19.90 -17.31
C VAL A 200 -0.20 -19.12 -18.62
N LYS A 201 0.05 -17.81 -18.56
CA LYS A 201 0.10 -16.96 -19.77
C LYS A 201 1.26 -17.36 -20.69
N ASP A 202 2.43 -17.62 -20.13
CA ASP A 202 3.60 -18.08 -20.91
C ASP A 202 3.33 -19.43 -21.56
N GLN A 203 2.69 -20.36 -20.85
CA GLN A 203 2.28 -21.65 -21.42
C GLN A 203 1.29 -21.49 -22.58
N GLU A 204 0.35 -20.55 -22.49
CA GLU A 204 -0.58 -20.23 -23.59
C GLU A 204 0.17 -19.68 -24.81
N LEU A 205 1.13 -18.77 -24.62
CA LEU A 205 1.94 -18.21 -25.70
C LEU A 205 2.83 -19.26 -26.37
N ILE A 206 3.47 -20.13 -25.58
CA ILE A 206 4.30 -21.22 -26.11
C ILE A 206 3.47 -22.18 -26.97
N LYS A 207 2.23 -22.49 -26.55
CA LYS A 207 1.32 -23.35 -27.33
C LYS A 207 0.89 -22.70 -28.65
N GLN A 208 0.73 -21.38 -28.69
CA GLN A 208 0.38 -20.65 -29.92
C GLN A 208 1.54 -20.55 -30.91
N SER A 209 2.78 -20.66 -30.42
CA SER A 209 3.99 -20.62 -31.25
C SER A 209 4.38 -21.96 -31.89
N LYS A 210 3.72 -23.05 -31.51
CA LYS A 210 3.90 -24.40 -32.07
C LYS A 210 2.78 -24.72 -33.06
#